data_AF-A0A382X6I7-F1
#
_entry.id   AF-A0A382X6I7-F1
#
_cell.length_a   1.000
_cell.length_b   1.000
_cell.length_c   1.000
_cell.angle_alpha   90.00
_cell.angle_beta   90.00
_cell.angle_gamma   90.00
#
_symmetry.space_group_name_H-M   'P 1'
#
loop_
_entity.id
_entity.type
_entity.pdbx_description
1 polymer ?
#
loop_
_entity_poly.entity_id
_entity_poly.type
_entity_poly.pdbx_seq_one_letter_code
_entity_poly.pdbx_strand_id
1 'polypeptide(L)'
;MKNKTILSVILFICIFALISAYFVEYILGYKPCNLCLIERLPYFFATIIIFISLIINRFEKFVLIFLSLIFASGAILSFYHFGIEQGFFKESLVCISNDEINSLDKEDLIKELQKKVVSCKDVHFTLLGLSLATINAII
;
A
#
# COMPACT_ATOMS: atom_id res chain seq x y z
N MET A 1 -6.91 -27.50 -10.28
CA MET A 1 -5.62 -26.85 -9.95
C MET A 1 -4.92 -27.61 -8.85
N LYS A 2 -3.60 -27.79 -8.95
CA LYS A 2 -2.79 -28.51 -7.95
C LYS A 2 -2.58 -27.67 -6.68
N ASN A 3 -2.42 -26.35 -6.84
CA ASN A 3 -2.13 -25.40 -5.76
C ASN A 3 -3.37 -24.61 -5.32
N LYS A 4 -4.59 -25.14 -5.51
CA LYS A 4 -5.84 -24.43 -5.18
C LYS A 4 -5.88 -23.96 -3.72
N THR A 5 -5.40 -24.79 -2.79
CA THR A 5 -5.33 -24.44 -1.37
C THR A 5 -4.38 -23.27 -1.12
N ILE A 6 -3.20 -23.27 -1.76
CA ILE A 6 -2.21 -22.19 -1.64
C ILE A 6 -2.81 -20.87 -2.14
N LEU A 7 -3.41 -20.86 -3.34
CA LEU A 7 -4.05 -19.66 -3.87
C LEU A 7 -5.19 -19.16 -2.96
N SER A 8 -5.98 -20.07 -2.38
CA SER A 8 -7.06 -19.70 -1.47
C SER A 8 -6.53 -19.09 -0.17
N VAL A 9 -5.41 -19.58 0.36
CA VAL A 9 -4.74 -19.01 1.54
C VAL A 9 -4.20 -17.61 1.23
N ILE A 10 -3.52 -17.42 0.09
CA ILE A 10 -3.02 -16.10 -0.33
C ILE A 10 -4.18 -15.12 -0.50
N LEU A 11 -5.27 -15.55 -1.12
CA LEU A 11 -6.48 -14.73 -1.28
C LEU A 11 -7.03 -14.27 0.08
N PHE A 12 -7.10 -15.18 1.06
CA PHE A 12 -7.58 -14.86 2.40
C PHE A 12 -6.67 -13.82 3.08
N ILE A 13 -5.34 -13.98 2.96
CA ILE A 13 -4.37 -13.01 3.50
C ILE A 13 -4.57 -11.63 2.85
N CYS A 14 -4.70 -11.54 1.53
CA CYS A 14 -4.91 -10.27 0.83
C CYS A 14 -6.19 -9.56 1.29
N ILE A 15 -7.29 -10.31 1.38
CA ILE A 15 -8.58 -9.77 1.83
C ILE A 15 -8.48 -9.29 3.28
N PHE A 16 -7.85 -10.08 4.15
CA PHE A 16 -7.66 -9.73 5.55
C PHE A 16 -6.79 -8.47 5.73
N ALA A 17 -5.72 -8.34 4.96
CA ALA A 17 -4.85 -7.16 4.97
C ALA A 17 -5.60 -5.90 4.53
N LEU A 18 -6.37 -5.98 3.43
CA LEU A 18 -7.20 -4.86 2.95
C LEU A 18 -8.26 -4.46 3.97
N ILE A 19 -9.00 -5.43 4.53
CA ILE A 19 -10.01 -5.15 5.57
C ILE A 19 -9.37 -4.47 6.77
N SER A 20 -8.22 -4.95 7.21
CA SER A 20 -7.48 -4.35 8.34
C SER A 20 -7.06 -2.91 8.03
N ALA A 21 -6.56 -2.64 6.82
CA ALA A 21 -6.19 -1.29 6.41
C ALA A 21 -7.40 -0.33 6.37
N TYR A 22 -8.54 -0.78 5.85
CA TYR A 22 -9.78 0.01 5.84
C TYR A 22 -10.39 0.19 7.23
N PHE A 23 -10.23 -0.80 8.11
CA PHE A 23 -10.63 -0.68 9.52
C PHE A 23 -9.84 0.44 10.21
N VAL A 24 -8.53 0.48 10.03
CA VAL A 24 -7.68 1.54 10.60
C VAL A 24 -8.04 2.91 10.03
N GLU A 25 -8.35 2.98 8.74
CA GLU A 25 -8.75 4.24 8.09
C GLU A 25 -10.10 4.78 8.57
N TYR A 26 -11.15 3.97 8.48
CA TYR A 26 -12.53 4.45 8.70
C TYR A 26 -13.01 4.31 10.14
N ILE A 27 -12.57 3.28 10.86
CA ILE A 27 -13.05 3.00 12.22
C ILE A 27 -12.14 3.65 13.26
N LEU A 28 -10.82 3.59 13.07
CA LEU A 28 -9.87 4.25 13.97
C LEU A 28 -9.59 5.71 13.59
N GLY A 29 -9.99 6.14 12.38
CA GLY A 29 -9.90 7.53 11.94
C GLY A 29 -8.49 7.98 11.51
N TYR A 30 -7.55 7.04 11.31
CA TYR A 30 -6.20 7.36 10.85
C TYR A 30 -6.19 7.55 9.34
N LYS A 31 -5.98 8.79 8.90
CA LYS A 31 -5.89 9.10 7.46
C LYS A 31 -4.65 8.44 6.84
N PRO A 32 -4.79 7.67 5.75
CA PRO A 32 -3.65 7.07 5.08
C PRO A 32 -2.84 8.13 4.33
N CYS A 33 -1.54 7.92 4.27
CA CYS A 33 -0.64 8.63 3.39
C CYS A 33 -0.81 8.16 1.93
N ASN A 34 -0.29 8.91 0.95
CA ASN A 34 -0.44 8.51 -0.46
C ASN A 34 0.29 7.19 -0.78
N LEU A 35 1.47 6.97 -0.20
CA LEU A 35 2.21 5.71 -0.33
C LEU A 35 1.43 4.53 0.25
N CYS A 36 0.77 4.74 1.39
CA CYS A 36 -0.09 3.78 2.06
C CYS A 36 -1.25 3.34 1.15
N LEU A 37 -1.77 4.23 0.30
CA LEU A 37 -2.81 3.90 -0.68
C LEU A 37 -2.23 3.09 -1.85
N ILE A 38 -1.05 3.45 -2.34
CA ILE A 38 -0.38 2.73 -3.43
C ILE A 38 -0.02 1.31 -3.01
N GLU A 39 0.42 1.13 -1.77
CA GLU A 39 0.71 -0.17 -1.15
C GLU A 39 -0.50 -1.12 -1.08
N ARG A 40 -1.73 -0.61 -1.19
CA ARG A 40 -2.95 -1.45 -1.26
C ARG A 40 -3.17 -2.04 -2.66
N LEU A 41 -2.63 -1.41 -3.71
CA LEU A 41 -2.83 -1.86 -5.10
C LEU A 41 -2.31 -3.29 -5.34
N PRO A 42 -1.11 -3.69 -4.87
CA PRO A 42 -0.63 -5.08 -4.98
C PRO A 42 -1.65 -6.10 -4.47
N TYR A 43 -2.23 -5.88 -3.28
CA TYR A 43 -3.24 -6.77 -2.69
C TYR A 43 -4.54 -6.80 -3.49
N PHE A 44 -4.97 -5.64 -4.00
CA PHE A 44 -6.18 -5.55 -4.81
C PHE A 44 -6.01 -6.32 -6.13
N PHE A 45 -4.90 -6.12 -6.85
CA PHE A 45 -4.59 -6.85 -8.07
C PHE A 45 -4.42 -8.35 -7.81
N ALA A 46 -3.69 -8.73 -6.76
CA ALA A 46 -3.52 -10.14 -6.38
C ALA A 46 -4.87 -10.80 -6.10
N THR A 47 -5.76 -10.13 -5.36
CA THR A 47 -7.11 -10.62 -5.05
C THR A 47 -7.91 -10.91 -6.32
N ILE A 48 -7.96 -9.96 -7.26
CA ILE A 48 -8.70 -10.10 -8.53
C ILE A 48 -8.12 -11.25 -9.37
N ILE A 49 -6.78 -11.30 -9.51
CA ILE A 49 -6.10 -12.31 -10.32
C ILE A 49 -6.33 -13.71 -9.76
N ILE A 50 -6.22 -13.89 -8.44
CA ILE A 50 -6.47 -15.18 -7.78
C ILE A 50 -7.94 -15.58 -7.94
N PHE A 51 -8.87 -14.66 -7.72
CA PHE A 51 -10.31 -14.93 -7.82
C PHE A 51 -10.70 -15.42 -9.22
N ILE A 52 -10.23 -14.72 -10.26
CA ILE A 52 -10.43 -15.13 -11.67
C ILE A 52 -9.77 -16.48 -11.94
N SER A 53 -8.56 -16.72 -11.44
CA SER A 53 -7.86 -17.99 -11.62
C SER A 53 -8.61 -19.17 -11.00
N LEU A 54 -9.22 -18.98 -9.82
CA LEU A 54 -10.02 -19.99 -9.15
C LEU A 54 -11.31 -20.34 -9.91
N ILE A 55 -11.94 -19.35 -10.58
CA ILE A 55 -13.13 -19.55 -11.40
C ILE A 55 -12.79 -20.29 -12.69
N ILE A 56 -11.75 -19.85 -13.41
CA ILE A 56 -11.35 -20.45 -14.70
C ILE A 56 -10.67 -21.80 -14.49
N ASN A 57 -10.08 -22.03 -13.31
CA ASN A 57 -9.35 -23.25 -12.93
C ASN A 57 -8.21 -23.61 -13.91
N ARG A 58 -7.62 -22.59 -14.55
CA ARG A 58 -6.57 -22.68 -15.58
C ARG A 58 -5.50 -21.61 -15.35
N PHE A 59 -4.37 -21.73 -16.05
CA PHE A 59 -3.24 -20.77 -16.02
C PHE A 59 -2.52 -20.61 -14.67
N GLU A 60 -2.64 -21.58 -13.78
CA GLU A 60 -2.05 -21.59 -12.43
C GLU A 60 -0.57 -21.17 -12.40
N LYS A 61 0.26 -21.69 -13.32
CA LYS A 61 1.68 -21.33 -13.39
C LYS A 61 1.91 -19.85 -13.71
N PHE A 62 1.17 -19.29 -14.67
CA PHE A 62 1.29 -17.88 -15.03
C PHE A 62 0.82 -16.99 -13.89
N VAL A 63 -0.30 -17.35 -13.26
CA VAL A 63 -0.86 -16.64 -12.11
C VAL A 63 0.16 -16.56 -10.97
N LEU A 64 0.85 -17.66 -10.64
CA LEU A 64 1.88 -17.66 -9.60
C LEU A 64 3.08 -16.76 -9.93
N ILE A 65 3.52 -16.72 -11.20
CA ILE A 65 4.61 -15.83 -11.64
C ILE A 65 4.19 -14.37 -11.50
N PHE A 66 2.97 -14.02 -11.96
CA PHE A 66 2.44 -12.67 -11.82
C PHE A 66 2.27 -12.25 -10.36
N LEU A 67 1.74 -13.13 -9.52
CA LEU A 67 1.65 -12.90 -8.07
C LEU A 67 3.03 -12.61 -7.49
N SER A 68 4.03 -13.43 -7.80
CA SER A 68 5.39 -13.23 -7.30
C SER A 68 5.95 -11.85 -7.68
N LEU A 69 5.67 -11.37 -8.89
CA LEU A 69 6.12 -10.06 -9.34
C LEU A 69 5.39 -8.92 -8.60
N ILE A 70 4.07 -9.07 -8.38
CA ILE A 70 3.23 -8.11 -7.65
C ILE A 70 3.67 -8.00 -6.19
N PHE A 71 3.90 -9.12 -5.51
CA PHE A 71 4.36 -9.10 -4.12
C PHE A 71 5.79 -8.60 -4.01
N ALA A 72 6.67 -8.94 -4.96
CA ALA A 72 8.03 -8.39 -4.98
C ALA A 72 8.03 -6.86 -5.12
N SER A 73 7.18 -6.29 -5.99
CA SER A 73 7.08 -4.83 -6.11
C SER A 73 6.44 -4.19 -4.87
N GLY A 74 5.43 -4.84 -4.27
CA GLY A 74 4.84 -4.41 -3.00
C GLY A 74 5.84 -4.39 -1.85
N ALA A 75 6.69 -5.42 -1.73
CA ALA A 75 7.73 -5.50 -0.70
C ALA A 75 8.80 -4.42 -0.89
N ILE A 76 9.25 -4.17 -2.14
CA ILE A 76 10.19 -3.08 -2.44
C ILE A 76 9.59 -1.73 -2.05
N LEU A 77 8.32 -1.49 -2.39
CA LEU A 77 7.62 -0.26 -2.05
C LEU A 77 7.50 -0.07 -0.54
N SER A 78 7.14 -1.13 0.19
CA SER A 78 7.01 -1.12 1.64
C SER A 78 8.35 -0.89 2.33
N PHE A 79 9.43 -1.47 1.80
CA PHE A 79 10.78 -1.22 2.30
C PHE A 79 11.22 0.22 2.06
N TYR A 80 10.90 0.79 0.90
CA TYR A 80 11.15 2.20 0.61
C TYR A 80 10.36 3.12 1.55
N HIS A 81 9.09 2.83 1.79
CA HIS A 81 8.24 3.56 2.72
C HIS A 81 8.78 3.52 4.15
N PHE A 82 9.10 2.32 4.64
CA PHE A 82 9.77 2.16 5.94
C PHE A 82 11.09 2.94 6.00
N GLY A 83 11.87 2.95 4.94
CA GLY A 83 13.09 3.76 4.86
C GLY A 83 12.84 5.27 4.94
N ILE A 84 11.71 5.77 4.43
CA ILE A 84 11.28 7.17 4.62
C ILE A 84 10.92 7.42 6.09
N GLU A 85 10.14 6.53 6.70
CA GLU A 85 9.74 6.64 8.13
C GLU A 85 10.97 6.68 9.06
N GLN A 86 11.99 5.88 8.77
CA GLN A 86 13.25 5.88 9.53
C GLN A 86 14.18 7.06 9.18
N GLY A 87 13.83 7.87 8.18
CA GLY A 87 14.63 9.01 7.73
C GLY A 87 15.87 8.65 6.90
N PHE A 88 15.99 7.40 6.43
CA PHE A 88 17.04 7.01 5.48
C PHE A 88 16.84 7.65 4.11
N PHE A 89 15.59 7.87 3.70
CA PHE A 89 15.23 8.50 2.44
C PHE A 89 14.41 9.78 2.68
N LYS A 90 14.54 10.73 1.75
CA LYS A 90 13.65 11.90 1.72
C LYS A 90 12.26 11.47 1.22
N GLU A 91 11.24 12.22 1.63
CA GLU A 91 9.89 12.03 1.11
C GLU A 91 9.87 12.10 -0.42
N SER A 92 9.17 11.16 -1.03
CA SER A 92 9.00 11.12 -2.48
C SER A 92 8.09 12.25 -2.94
N LEU A 93 8.25 12.69 -4.20
CA LEU A 93 7.30 13.56 -4.91
C LEU A 93 5.88 12.97 -4.94
N VAL A 94 5.73 11.67 -4.69
CA VAL A 94 4.44 11.00 -4.56
C VAL A 94 3.71 11.41 -3.26
N CYS A 95 4.44 11.84 -2.23
CA CYS A 95 3.90 12.28 -0.94
C CYS A 95 3.98 13.80 -0.73
N ILE A 96 4.81 14.49 -1.51
CA ILE A 96 4.87 15.95 -1.57
C ILE A 96 3.80 16.41 -2.59
N SER A 97 2.99 17.42 -2.26
CA SER A 97 2.07 18.00 -3.24
C SER A 97 2.86 18.54 -4.43
N ASN A 98 2.43 18.24 -5.65
CA ASN A 98 3.06 18.64 -6.92
C ASN A 98 3.11 20.16 -7.18
N ASP A 99 2.86 20.99 -6.17
CA ASP A 99 2.77 22.44 -6.32
C ASP A 99 4.14 23.14 -6.13
N GLU A 100 5.22 22.40 -5.88
CA GLU A 100 6.60 22.95 -5.90
C GLU A 100 7.07 23.43 -7.29
N ILE A 101 6.29 23.28 -8.36
CA ILE A 101 6.71 23.64 -9.73
C ILE A 101 6.09 24.97 -10.24
N ASN A 102 5.02 25.51 -9.65
CA ASN A 102 4.43 26.76 -10.14
C ASN A 102 4.28 27.82 -9.06
N SER A 103 5.20 28.78 -9.11
CA SER A 103 5.02 30.19 -8.71
C SER A 103 4.31 30.45 -7.37
N LEU A 104 5.14 30.72 -6.36
CA LEU A 104 4.89 31.58 -5.20
C LEU A 104 3.70 32.54 -5.37
N ASP A 105 2.51 32.15 -4.91
CA ASP A 105 1.50 33.10 -4.44
C ASP A 105 0.99 32.71 -3.06
N LYS A 106 0.92 33.68 -2.14
CA LYS A 106 0.65 33.43 -0.71
C LYS A 106 -0.78 32.95 -0.46
N GLU A 107 -1.69 33.22 -1.38
CA GLU A 107 -3.11 32.89 -1.29
C GLU A 107 -3.38 31.43 -1.69
N ASP A 108 -2.57 30.87 -2.58
CA ASP A 108 -2.64 29.44 -2.95
C ASP A 108 -2.02 28.53 -1.89
N LEU A 109 -0.98 29.00 -1.17
CA LEU A 109 -0.41 28.28 -0.02
C LEU A 109 -1.44 27.99 1.08
N ILE A 110 -2.37 28.91 1.35
CA ILE A 110 -3.41 28.71 2.37
C ILE A 110 -4.44 27.67 1.92
N LYS A 111 -4.77 27.62 0.62
CA LYS A 111 -5.68 26.61 0.06
C LYS A 111 -5.02 25.23 -0.04
N GLU A 112 -3.71 25.18 -0.29
CA GLU A 112 -2.94 23.95 -0.25
C GLU A 112 -2.80 23.39 1.17
N LEU A 113 -2.56 24.24 2.17
CA LEU A 113 -2.59 23.84 3.59
C LEU A 113 -3.94 23.25 4.02
N GLN A 114 -5.04 23.62 3.33
CA GLN A 114 -6.36 23.03 3.54
C GLN A 114 -6.52 21.64 2.86
N LYS A 115 -5.79 21.36 1.78
CA LYS A 115 -5.59 19.98 1.31
C LYS A 115 -4.61 19.31 2.26
N LYS A 116 -5.12 18.77 3.36
CA LYS A 116 -4.34 18.06 4.37
C LYS A 116 -3.69 16.80 3.78
N VAL A 117 -2.58 16.96 3.06
CA VAL A 117 -1.73 15.88 2.59
C VAL A 117 -1.03 15.32 3.82
N VAL A 118 -1.27 14.04 4.09
CA VAL A 118 -0.65 13.34 5.21
C VAL A 118 0.77 12.96 4.78
N SER A 119 1.78 13.41 5.53
CA SER A 119 3.17 13.06 5.28
C SER A 119 3.36 11.54 5.35
N CYS A 120 4.18 11.00 4.46
CA CYS A 120 4.57 9.58 4.47
C CYS A 120 5.75 9.29 5.41
N LYS A 121 6.30 10.31 6.06
CA LYS A 121 7.37 10.17 7.06
C LYS A 121 6.81 10.00 8.47
N ASP A 122 5.68 10.64 8.74
CA ASP A 122 5.06 10.62 10.05
C ASP A 122 4.29 9.30 10.26
N VAL A 123 4.80 8.48 11.19
CA VAL A 123 4.15 7.22 11.55
C VAL A 123 2.93 7.53 12.42
N HIS A 124 1.75 7.57 11.79
CA HIS A 124 0.50 7.89 12.47
C HIS A 124 -0.10 6.71 13.26
N PHE A 125 0.22 5.47 12.87
CA PHE A 125 -0.30 4.28 13.51
C PHE A 125 0.79 3.20 13.59
N THR A 126 0.92 2.59 14.76
CA THR A 126 1.79 1.43 14.97
C THR A 126 0.98 0.29 15.58
N LEU A 127 1.27 -0.93 15.14
CA LEU A 127 0.71 -2.16 15.69
C LEU A 127 1.88 -2.97 16.24
N LEU A 128 1.85 -3.28 17.55
CA LEU A 128 2.95 -3.96 18.25
C LEU A 128 4.31 -3.25 18.14
N GLY A 129 4.30 -1.92 17.97
CA GLY A 129 5.51 -1.11 17.79
C GLY A 129 6.06 -1.10 16.35
N LEU A 130 5.40 -1.80 15.41
CA LEU A 130 5.74 -1.78 13.99
C LEU A 130 4.79 -0.86 13.23
N SER A 131 5.30 -0.13 12.24
CA SER A 131 4.43 0.64 11.33
C SER A 131 3.67 -0.30 10.40
N LEU A 132 2.58 0.21 9.81
CA LEU A 132 1.86 -0.52 8.76
C LEU A 132 2.77 -0.83 7.57
N ALA A 133 3.71 0.06 7.23
CA ALA A 133 4.70 -0.17 6.20
C ALA A 133 5.65 -1.34 6.54
N THR A 134 6.11 -1.43 7.80
CA THR A 134 6.94 -2.56 8.23
C THR A 134 6.18 -3.87 8.16
N ILE A 135 4.92 -3.89 8.61
CA ILE A 135 4.06 -5.08 8.56
C ILE A 135 3.85 -5.51 7.10
N ASN A 136 3.59 -4.55 6.22
CA ASN A 136 3.40 -4.79 4.80
C ASN A 136 4.66 -5.34 4.12
N ALA A 137 5.86 -4.91 4.53
CA ALA A 137 7.11 -5.44 4.01
C ALA A 137 7.38 -6.91 4.41
N ILE A 138 6.77 -7.40 5.49
CA ILE A 138 6.94 -8.77 5.99
C ILE A 138 5.94 -9.75 5.34
N ILE A 139 4.76 -9.27 4.98
CA ILE A 139 3.67 -10.05 4.36
C ILE A 139 4.04 -10.41 2.91
#